data_AF-A0A1I4JD15-F1
#
_entry.id   AF-A0A1I4JD15-F1
#
_cell.length_a   1.000
_cell.length_b   1.000
_cell.length_c   1.000
_cell.angle_alpha   90.00
_cell.angle_beta   90.00
_cell.angle_gamma   90.00
#
_symmetry.space_group_name_H-M   'P 1'
#
loop_
_entity.id
_entity.type
_entity.pdbx_description
1 polymer ?
#
loop_
_entity_poly.entity_id
_entity_poly.type
_entity_poly.pdbx_seq_one_letter_code
_entity_poly.pdbx_strand_id
1 'polypeptide(L)'
;MKTKIFFTSLVILIFLASIAPVSAESLNTADPEVKTIAPPDHNKLAEYYENEAKEMNLKGEEQKKLLKEYEIHSYYYGREGQDFQAHHEALLNKYEKAAERNSEMAAAHRKMSKTVR
;
A
#
# COMPACT_ATOMS: atom_id res chain seq x y z
N MET A 1 -28.17 16.04 -24.34
CA MET A 1 -26.92 16.25 -25.10
C MET A 1 -25.96 17.06 -24.24
N LYS A 2 -24.88 16.42 -23.78
CA LYS A 2 -23.50 16.62 -24.30
C LYS A 2 -22.77 17.79 -23.61
N THR A 3 -22.52 17.69 -22.29
CA THR A 3 -21.56 18.59 -21.62
C THR A 3 -20.66 17.90 -20.59
N LYS A 4 -20.70 16.57 -20.45
CA LYS A 4 -19.91 15.83 -19.44
C LYS A 4 -18.82 14.90 -20.00
N ILE A 5 -18.50 15.01 -21.29
CA ILE A 5 -17.50 14.12 -21.95
C ILE A 5 -16.22 14.87 -22.36
N PHE A 6 -16.10 16.17 -22.10
CA PHE A 6 -14.98 16.97 -22.60
C PHE A 6 -13.81 17.21 -21.62
N PHE A 7 -13.80 16.61 -20.43
CA PHE A 7 -12.69 16.79 -19.47
C PHE A 7 -11.74 15.61 -19.32
N THR A 8 -11.90 14.53 -20.09
CA THR A 8 -11.13 13.29 -19.92
C THR A 8 -10.07 13.02 -21.00
N SER A 9 -9.72 13.97 -21.89
CA SER A 9 -8.78 13.67 -22.99
C SER A 9 -7.55 14.59 -23.15
N LEU A 10 -7.16 15.40 -22.17
CA LEU A 10 -6.01 16.31 -22.35
C LEU A 10 -4.93 16.23 -21.27
N VAL A 11 -4.48 15.01 -20.93
CA VAL A 11 -3.22 14.84 -20.15
C VAL A 11 -2.22 13.89 -20.84
N ILE A 12 -2.55 13.35 -22.01
CA ILE A 12 -1.64 12.48 -22.77
C ILE A 12 -1.09 13.26 -23.97
N LEU A 13 -0.22 14.26 -23.75
CA LEU A 13 0.75 14.69 -24.78
C LEU A 13 1.82 15.69 -24.26
N ILE A 14 2.65 15.30 -23.29
CA ILE A 14 3.98 15.93 -23.17
C ILE A 14 5.01 14.83 -22.88
N PHE A 15 5.29 14.07 -23.94
CA PHE A 15 6.52 13.30 -24.08
C PHE A 15 7.16 13.74 -25.40
N LEU A 16 8.50 13.77 -25.43
CA LEU A 16 9.39 14.22 -26.50
C LEU A 16 9.66 15.73 -26.58
N ALA A 17 10.75 16.18 -25.94
CA ALA A 17 11.91 16.72 -26.67
C ALA A 17 12.98 17.22 -25.68
N SER A 18 13.91 16.35 -25.29
CA SER A 18 15.28 16.79 -25.01
C SER A 18 16.23 15.60 -25.19
N ILE A 19 16.66 15.39 -26.43
CA ILE A 19 17.86 14.60 -26.72
C ILE A 19 18.95 15.64 -26.94
N ALA A 20 19.69 15.97 -25.88
CA ALA A 20 20.96 16.66 -26.05
C ALA A 20 22.02 15.63 -26.47
N PRO A 21 22.94 15.95 -27.40
CA PRO A 21 24.07 15.09 -27.66
C PRO A 21 25.00 15.15 -26.44
N VAL A 22 25.01 14.08 -25.64
CA VAL A 22 26.06 13.90 -24.63
C VAL A 22 27.35 13.64 -25.40
N SER A 23 28.23 14.64 -25.36
CA SER A 23 29.62 14.54 -25.77
C SER A 23 30.23 13.31 -25.10
N ALA A 24 30.76 12.39 -25.91
CA ALA A 24 31.55 11.26 -25.45
C ALA A 24 32.87 11.80 -24.87
N GLU A 25 32.87 12.14 -23.59
CA GLU A 25 34.10 12.37 -22.84
C GLU A 25 34.46 11.05 -22.16
N SER A 26 35.55 10.46 -22.64
CA SER A 26 36.10 9.20 -22.18
C SER A 26 36.60 9.34 -20.74
N LEU A 27 35.74 8.99 -19.78
CA LEU A 27 36.20 8.67 -18.43
C LEU A 27 36.68 7.24 -18.41
N ASN A 28 37.98 7.11 -18.68
CA ASN A 28 38.77 5.95 -18.31
C ASN A 28 38.84 5.91 -16.77
N THR A 29 37.82 5.33 -16.13
CA THR A 29 37.88 4.96 -14.71
C THR A 29 37.72 3.45 -14.62
N ALA A 30 38.87 2.80 -14.61
CA ALA A 30 38.99 1.46 -14.08
C ALA A 30 38.57 1.49 -12.60
N ASP A 31 37.32 1.12 -12.33
CA ASP A 31 36.97 0.35 -11.14
C ASP A 31 35.62 -0.35 -11.36
N PRO A 32 35.59 -1.64 -11.73
CA PRO A 32 34.37 -2.42 -11.70
C PRO A 32 34.19 -2.95 -10.28
N GLU A 33 34.05 -2.07 -9.28
CA GLU A 33 33.45 -2.50 -8.02
C GLU A 33 31.95 -2.66 -8.31
N VAL A 34 31.59 -3.78 -8.97
CA VAL A 34 30.22 -4.24 -9.10
C VAL A 34 29.74 -4.44 -7.67
N LYS A 35 29.06 -3.42 -7.14
CA LYS A 35 28.44 -3.45 -5.83
C LYS A 35 27.32 -4.49 -5.89
N THR A 36 27.67 -5.75 -5.62
CA THR A 36 26.71 -6.85 -5.59
C THR A 36 25.66 -6.53 -4.53
N ILE A 37 24.44 -6.22 -4.97
CA ILE A 37 23.32 -6.02 -4.05
C ILE A 37 23.09 -7.38 -3.37
N ALA A 38 23.24 -7.43 -2.05
CA ALA A 38 22.97 -8.64 -1.29
C ALA A 38 21.52 -9.09 -1.54
N PRO A 39 21.26 -10.40 -1.69
CA PRO A 39 19.89 -10.90 -1.83
C PRO A 39 18.99 -10.43 -0.68
N PRO A 40 17.69 -10.17 -0.92
CA PRO A 40 16.76 -9.78 0.13
C PRO A 40 16.70 -10.81 1.26
N ASP A 41 16.75 -10.36 2.50
CA ASP A 41 16.51 -11.22 3.66
C ASP A 41 15.01 -11.49 3.77
N HIS A 42 14.58 -12.61 3.18
CA HIS A 42 13.18 -13.02 3.19
C HIS A 42 12.65 -13.32 4.60
N ASN A 43 13.48 -13.61 5.60
CA ASN A 43 13.00 -13.75 6.97
C ASN A 43 12.63 -12.39 7.58
N LYS A 44 13.46 -11.36 7.34
CA LYS A 44 13.15 -9.98 7.78
C LYS A 44 11.90 -9.44 7.08
N LEU A 45 11.74 -9.69 5.78
CA LEU A 45 10.54 -9.29 5.06
C LEU A 45 9.28 -10.00 5.60
N ALA A 46 9.39 -11.29 5.92
CA ALA A 46 8.27 -12.00 6.55
C ALA A 46 7.88 -11.40 7.91
N GLU A 47 8.86 -11.11 8.77
CA GLU A 47 8.62 -10.48 10.07
C GLU A 47 8.00 -9.08 9.94
N TYR A 48 8.47 -8.29 8.97
CA TYR A 48 7.89 -6.97 8.66
C TYR A 48 6.39 -7.10 8.34
N TYR A 49 6.02 -7.96 7.40
CA TYR A 49 4.62 -8.14 7.02
C TYR A 49 3.78 -8.79 8.14
N GLU A 50 4.35 -9.66 8.98
CA GLU A 50 3.68 -10.18 10.19
C GLU A 50 3.32 -9.04 11.16
N ASN A 51 4.23 -8.08 11.33
CA ASN A 51 3.99 -6.93 12.20
C ASN A 51 2.96 -5.96 11.61
N GLU A 52 3.02 -5.68 10.30
CA GLU A 52 1.99 -4.91 9.60
C GLU A 52 0.61 -5.57 9.70
N ALA A 53 0.52 -6.90 9.57
CA ALA A 53 -0.74 -7.63 9.74
C ALA A 53 -1.31 -7.47 11.17
N LYS A 54 -0.46 -7.55 12.20
CA LYS A 54 -0.85 -7.31 13.60
C LYS A 54 -1.36 -5.88 13.79
N GLU A 55 -0.68 -4.88 13.23
CA GLU A 55 -1.12 -3.49 13.32
C GLU A 55 -2.49 -3.28 12.67
N MET A 56 -2.72 -3.86 11.48
CA MET A 56 -4.01 -3.77 10.81
C MET A 56 -5.12 -4.45 11.61
N ASN A 57 -4.85 -5.60 12.24
CA ASN A 57 -5.80 -6.25 13.14
C ASN A 57 -6.15 -5.35 14.33
N LEU A 58 -5.18 -4.71 14.97
CA LEU A 58 -5.43 -3.78 16.08
C LEU A 58 -6.32 -2.60 15.65
N LYS A 59 -6.07 -2.02 14.47
CA LYS A 59 -6.91 -0.95 13.91
C LYS A 59 -8.32 -1.45 13.59
N GLY A 60 -8.46 -2.67 13.08
CA GLY A 60 -9.75 -3.31 12.85
C GLY A 60 -10.55 -3.49 14.14
N GLU A 61 -9.91 -3.96 15.22
CA GLU A 61 -10.55 -4.08 16.54
C GLU A 61 -10.99 -2.72 17.11
N GLU A 62 -10.24 -1.65 16.86
CA GLU A 62 -10.67 -0.30 17.21
C GLU A 62 -11.95 0.11 16.47
N GLN A 63 -12.05 -0.17 15.17
CA GLN A 63 -13.28 0.12 14.40
C GLN A 63 -14.47 -0.70 14.91
N LYS A 64 -14.26 -1.97 15.28
CA LYS A 64 -15.32 -2.81 15.88
C LYS A 64 -15.85 -2.22 17.18
N LYS A 65 -14.97 -1.67 18.03
CA LYS A 65 -15.38 -1.00 19.27
C LYS A 65 -16.21 0.25 18.99
N LEU A 66 -15.80 1.07 18.03
CA LEU A 66 -16.53 2.28 17.63
C LEU A 66 -17.90 1.95 17.05
N LEU A 67 -17.98 0.94 16.17
CA LEU A 67 -19.24 0.46 15.63
C LEU A 67 -20.16 -0.12 16.71
N LYS A 68 -19.59 -0.82 17.70
CA LYS A 68 -20.36 -1.35 18.83
C LYS A 68 -20.94 -0.24 19.71
N GLU A 69 -20.15 0.79 19.98
CA GLU A 69 -20.58 1.97 20.72
C GLU A 69 -21.72 2.68 19.98
N TYR A 70 -21.58 2.86 18.66
CA TYR A 70 -22.64 3.41 17.83
C TYR A 70 -23.91 2.56 17.82
N GLU A 71 -23.80 1.23 17.76
CA GLU A 71 -24.96 0.33 17.81
C GLU A 71 -25.75 0.52 19.11
N ILE A 72 -25.05 0.62 20.25
CA ILE A 72 -25.67 0.79 21.57
C ILE A 72 -26.26 2.21 21.72
N HIS A 73 -25.56 3.22 21.21
CA HIS A 73 -25.86 4.63 21.49
C HIS A 73 -26.20 5.45 20.24
N SER A 74 -26.78 4.83 19.22
CA SER A 74 -27.09 5.45 17.92
C SER A 74 -27.90 6.76 18.04
N TYR A 75 -28.75 6.87 19.06
CA TYR A 75 -29.56 8.05 19.34
C TYR A 75 -28.76 9.33 19.67
N TYR A 76 -27.48 9.22 20.08
CA TYR A 76 -26.62 10.39 20.31
C TYR A 76 -26.12 11.05 19.03
N TYR A 77 -26.06 10.31 17.92
CA TYR A 77 -25.40 10.75 16.70
C TYR A 77 -26.34 11.46 15.70
N GLY A 78 -27.66 11.35 15.91
CA GLY A 78 -28.65 12.00 15.05
C GLY A 78 -28.46 11.64 13.57
N ARG A 79 -28.52 12.64 12.68
CA ARG A 79 -28.36 12.44 11.22
C ARG A 79 -26.94 11.99 10.83
N GLU A 80 -25.93 12.44 11.56
CA GLU A 80 -24.52 12.13 11.29
C GLU A 80 -24.17 10.67 11.63
N GLY A 81 -25.04 9.97 12.38
CA GLY A 81 -24.85 8.57 12.74
C GLY A 81 -24.70 7.62 11.56
N GLN A 82 -25.44 7.86 10.47
CA GLN A 82 -25.34 7.03 9.27
C GLN A 82 -23.98 7.18 8.58
N ASP A 83 -23.47 8.41 8.49
CA ASP A 83 -22.14 8.68 7.93
C ASP A 83 -21.04 8.10 8.83
N PHE A 84 -21.20 8.17 10.16
CA PHE A 84 -20.31 7.53 11.12
C PHE A 84 -20.25 6.01 10.90
N GLN A 85 -21.41 5.34 10.86
CA GLN A 85 -21.47 3.90 10.66
C GLN A 85 -20.82 3.47 9.34
N ALA A 86 -21.21 4.10 8.22
CA ALA A 86 -20.67 3.76 6.91
C ALA A 86 -19.15 3.98 6.82
N HIS A 87 -18.66 5.06 7.43
CA HIS A 87 -17.22 5.36 7.48
C HIS A 87 -16.45 4.27 8.25
N HIS A 88 -16.90 3.91 9.45
CA HIS A 88 -16.21 2.93 10.28
C HIS A 88 -16.34 1.50 9.76
N GLU A 89 -17.45 1.13 9.10
CA GLU A 89 -17.58 -0.13 8.36
C GLU A 89 -16.58 -0.22 7.20
N ALA A 90 -16.42 0.87 6.44
CA ALA A 90 -15.46 0.92 5.35
C ALA A 90 -14.01 0.81 5.85
N LEU A 91 -13.68 1.47 6.96
CA LEU A 91 -12.37 1.36 7.61
C LEU A 91 -12.12 -0.05 8.14
N LEU A 92 -13.11 -0.68 8.80
CA LEU A 92 -13.01 -2.05 9.28
C LEU A 92 -12.67 -2.99 8.12
N ASN A 93 -13.45 -2.94 7.04
CA ASN A 93 -13.22 -3.77 5.86
C ASN A 93 -11.83 -3.53 5.24
N LYS A 94 -11.39 -2.27 5.19
CA LYS A 94 -10.05 -1.91 4.70
C LYS A 94 -8.95 -2.55 5.54
N TYR A 95 -9.05 -2.48 6.87
CA TYR A 95 -8.04 -3.04 7.77
C TYR A 95 -8.03 -4.56 7.75
N GLU A 96 -9.19 -5.22 7.72
CA GLU A 96 -9.26 -6.68 7.59
C GLU A 96 -8.60 -7.17 6.31
N LYS A 97 -8.91 -6.54 5.16
CA LYS A 97 -8.26 -6.86 3.88
C LYS A 97 -6.76 -6.55 3.87
N ALA A 98 -6.32 -5.54 4.63
CA ALA A 98 -4.90 -5.24 4.74
C ALA A 98 -4.17 -6.26 5.63
N ALA A 99 -4.79 -6.70 6.73
CA ALA A 99 -4.25 -7.75 7.59
C ALA A 99 -4.11 -9.08 6.84
N GLU A 100 -5.11 -9.45 6.03
CA GLU A 100 -5.08 -10.63 5.17
C GLU A 100 -3.90 -10.58 4.18
N ARG A 101 -3.82 -9.52 3.38
CA ARG A 101 -2.73 -9.36 2.39
C ARG A 101 -1.34 -9.36 3.03
N ASN A 102 -1.18 -8.69 4.18
CA ASN A 102 0.09 -8.70 4.89
C ASN A 102 0.43 -10.12 5.41
N SER A 103 -0.56 -10.87 5.88
CA SER A 103 -0.37 -12.27 6.29
C SER A 103 0.03 -13.17 5.12
N GLU A 104 -0.57 -12.98 3.94
CA GLU A 104 -0.19 -13.68 2.70
C GLU A 104 1.24 -13.36 2.27
N MET A 105 1.63 -12.08 2.31
CA MET A 105 2.99 -11.64 1.98
C MET A 105 4.02 -12.21 2.96
N ALA A 106 3.71 -12.22 4.25
CA ALA A 106 4.54 -12.87 5.26
C ALA A 106 4.74 -14.35 4.95
N ALA A 107 3.66 -15.08 4.68
CA ALA A 107 3.71 -16.50 4.34
C ALA A 107 4.53 -16.77 3.06
N ALA A 108 4.38 -15.92 2.04
CA ALA A 108 5.15 -16.01 0.80
C ALA A 108 6.66 -15.84 1.07
N HIS A 109 7.04 -14.86 1.88
CA HIS A 109 8.44 -14.64 2.23
C HIS A 109 9.02 -15.75 3.13
N ARG A 110 8.24 -16.32 4.06
CA ARG A 110 8.64 -17.53 4.82
C ARG A 110 8.88 -18.73 3.91
N LYS A 111 8.10 -18.87 2.84
CA LYS A 111 8.31 -19.92 1.85
C LYS A 111 9.60 -19.68 1.06
N MET A 112 9.81 -18.46 0.58
CA MET A 112 11.02 -18.08 -0.16
C MET A 112 12.29 -18.27 0.68
N SER A 113 12.27 -17.93 1.98
CA SER A 113 13.44 -18.13 2.86
C SER A 113 13.80 -19.61 3.06
N LYS A 114 12.85 -20.53 2.92
CA LYS A 114 13.09 -21.98 2.95
C LYS A 114 13.58 -22.52 1.61
N THR A 115 13.19 -21.89 0.49
CA THR A 115 13.57 -22.31 -0.87
C THR A 115 14.94 -21.78 -1.29
N VAL A 116 15.37 -20.62 -0.76
CA VAL A 116 16.67 -20.00 -1.04
C VAL A 116 17.79 -20.57 -0.16
N ARG A 117 17.53 -21.65 0.59
CA ARG A 117 18.49 -22.28 1.50
C ARG A 117 19.31 -23.37 0.80
#